data_AF-A0A959YSB1-F1
#
_entry.id   AF-A0A959YSB1-F1
#
_cell.length_a   1.000
_cell.length_b   1.000
_cell.length_c   1.000
_cell.angle_alpha   90.00
_cell.angle_beta   90.00
_cell.angle_gamma   90.00
#
_symmetry.space_group_name_H-M   'P 1'
#
loop_
_entity.id
_entity.type
_entity.pdbx_description
1 polymer ?
#
loop_
_entity_poly.entity_id
_entity_poly.type
_entity_poly.pdbx_seq_one_letter_code
_entity_poly.pdbx_strand_id
1 'polypeptide(L)'
;MKRNHYVSKLIPRLFILLLIGSVAFGTGGCKSKKKLAQEQAAKEYQEKVDKAIAELKAILNDDGTMPLSEKERRLADIKSQNLNDPTVNDLIRQVEDKIAAEKEALRLKEEEEARKKKEAEEEDSYQYIDEYFNAIATANSVSEANAKIGQALKLFASPDVPVLVIISQEGETVDYDEPTTIDKYLNYLKDTKNYNNRIQNIKFDDYGQITVLELIKK
;
A
#
# COMPACT_ATOMS: atom_id res chain seq x y z
N MET A 1 -46.43 -34.67 -45.82
CA MET A 1 -46.68 -33.29 -46.32
C MET A 1 -45.49 -32.88 -47.18
N LYS A 2 -45.80 -32.40 -48.40
CA LYS A 2 -45.05 -31.57 -49.38
C LYS A 2 -43.62 -31.13 -48.98
N ARG A 3 -42.59 -31.49 -49.77
CA ARG A 3 -41.98 -30.71 -50.90
C ARG A 3 -41.29 -29.43 -50.39
N ASN A 4 -40.07 -29.04 -50.74
CA ASN A 4 -39.23 -29.22 -51.92
C ASN A 4 -37.84 -28.61 -51.56
N HIS A 5 -36.69 -29.24 -51.87
CA HIS A 5 -35.89 -29.09 -53.12
C HIS A 5 -35.26 -27.69 -53.26
N TYR A 6 -33.97 -27.43 -53.55
CA TYR A 6 -32.84 -28.10 -54.21
C TYR A 6 -31.54 -27.44 -53.66
N VAL A 7 -30.45 -28.15 -53.29
CA VAL A 7 -29.34 -28.65 -54.15
C VAL A 7 -28.86 -27.56 -55.13
N SER A 8 -27.59 -27.16 -55.16
CA SER A 8 -26.64 -27.83 -56.06
C SER A 8 -25.35 -27.00 -56.22
N LYS A 9 -24.20 -27.60 -55.83
CA LYS A 9 -22.95 -27.73 -56.62
C LYS A 9 -22.18 -26.44 -57.01
N LEU A 10 -20.86 -26.34 -57.15
CA LEU A 10 -19.75 -27.26 -57.45
C LEU A 10 -18.43 -26.53 -57.06
N ILE A 11 -17.46 -27.25 -56.50
CA ILE A 11 -16.00 -26.95 -56.42
C ILE A 11 -15.40 -27.34 -57.81
N PRO A 12 -14.31 -26.77 -58.43
CA PRO A 12 -12.93 -26.70 -57.90
C PRO A 12 -11.89 -25.65 -58.44
N ARG A 13 -10.78 -25.55 -57.67
CA ARG A 13 -9.35 -25.28 -57.95
C ARG A 13 -8.82 -24.78 -59.33
N LEU A 14 -7.82 -23.87 -59.23
CA LEU A 14 -6.48 -23.80 -59.89
C LEU A 14 -6.18 -22.66 -60.91
N PHE A 15 -4.89 -22.25 -60.91
CA PHE A 15 -4.09 -21.37 -61.80
C PHE A 15 -3.97 -19.88 -61.40
N ILE A 16 -2.84 -19.38 -60.86
CA ILE A 16 -1.47 -19.19 -61.40
C ILE A 16 -1.33 -17.97 -62.35
N LEU A 17 -0.49 -17.02 -61.92
CA LEU A 17 0.34 -16.04 -62.65
C LEU A 17 -0.27 -15.15 -63.74
N LEU A 18 -0.24 -13.83 -63.51
CA LEU A 18 0.22 -12.91 -64.55
C LEU A 18 0.87 -11.64 -63.93
N LEU A 19 2.19 -11.59 -64.13
CA LEU A 19 3.10 -10.49 -63.83
C LEU A 19 3.45 -9.85 -65.19
N ILE A 20 3.69 -8.53 -65.19
CA ILE A 20 4.27 -7.70 -66.28
C ILE A 20 3.24 -7.26 -67.36
N GLY A 21 3.05 -5.99 -67.69
CA GLY A 21 3.70 -4.76 -67.26
C GLY A 21 3.18 -3.55 -68.03
N SER A 22 3.42 -2.36 -67.50
CA SER A 22 3.39 -1.11 -68.27
C SER A 22 4.56 -0.26 -67.80
N VAL A 23 5.73 -0.51 -68.40
CA VAL A 23 6.86 0.42 -68.37
C VAL A 23 6.61 1.43 -69.48
N ALA A 24 6.19 2.63 -69.11
CA ALA A 24 6.40 3.83 -69.90
C ALA A 24 7.51 4.64 -69.23
N PHE A 25 8.51 4.99 -70.04
CA PHE A 25 9.75 5.66 -69.67
C PHE A 25 9.52 6.97 -68.90
N GLY A 26 10.25 7.13 -67.80
CA GLY A 26 10.33 8.37 -67.02
C GLY A 26 11.51 8.31 -66.05
N THR A 27 12.74 8.30 -66.58
CA THR A 27 14.00 8.12 -65.82
C THR A 27 14.47 9.35 -65.02
N GLY A 28 13.57 10.28 -64.66
CA GLY A 28 13.93 11.52 -63.92
C GLY A 28 13.26 11.75 -62.56
N GLY A 29 12.22 10.99 -62.17
CA GLY A 29 11.33 11.38 -61.05
C GLY A 29 11.36 10.52 -59.78
N CYS A 30 12.14 9.43 -59.75
CA CYS A 30 12.08 8.44 -58.66
C CYS A 30 13.02 8.76 -57.46
N LYS A 31 14.13 9.46 -57.71
CA LYS A 31 15.07 9.89 -56.65
C LYS A 31 14.50 11.01 -55.77
N SER A 32 13.76 11.96 -56.35
CA SER A 32 13.17 13.09 -55.61
C SER A 32 12.03 12.63 -54.69
N LYS A 33 11.11 11.79 -55.17
CA LYS A 33 10.02 11.21 -54.35
C LYS A 33 10.54 10.35 -53.19
N LYS A 34 11.58 9.54 -53.42
CA LYS A 34 12.23 8.75 -52.36
C LYS A 34 12.90 9.65 -51.31
N LYS A 35 13.57 10.72 -51.75
CA LYS A 35 14.20 11.71 -50.85
C LYS A 35 13.16 12.45 -50.00
N LEU A 36 12.06 12.90 -50.63
CA LEU A 36 10.92 13.53 -49.93
C LEU A 36 10.29 12.60 -48.89
N ALA A 37 10.09 11.32 -49.21
CA ALA A 37 9.55 10.34 -48.27
C ALA A 37 10.50 10.06 -47.09
N GLN A 38 11.82 10.03 -47.33
CA GLN A 38 12.82 9.87 -46.28
C GLN A 38 12.91 11.10 -45.36
N GLU A 39 12.85 12.30 -45.94
CA GLU A 39 12.87 13.56 -45.19
C GLU A 39 11.62 13.72 -44.31
N GLN A 40 10.45 13.34 -44.85
CA GLN A 40 9.20 13.34 -44.08
C GLN A 40 9.23 12.31 -42.93
N ALA A 41 9.71 11.09 -43.19
CA ALA A 41 9.86 10.08 -42.14
C ALA A 41 10.86 10.50 -41.05
N ALA A 42 11.96 11.16 -41.43
CA ALA A 42 12.92 11.71 -40.47
C ALA A 42 12.31 12.83 -39.62
N LYS A 43 11.50 13.69 -40.23
CA LYS A 43 10.78 14.76 -39.52
C LYS A 43 9.75 14.19 -38.54
N GLU A 44 8.93 13.23 -38.97
CA GLU A 44 7.95 12.55 -38.11
C GLU A 44 8.63 11.80 -36.95
N TYR A 45 9.80 11.20 -37.19
CA TYR A 45 10.60 10.60 -36.13
C TYR A 45 11.11 11.65 -35.13
N GLN A 46 11.65 12.76 -35.63
CA GLN A 46 12.14 13.85 -34.77
C GLN A 46 11.02 14.46 -33.93
N GLU A 47 9.83 14.66 -34.49
CA GLU A 47 8.66 15.14 -33.75
C GLU A 47 8.27 14.20 -32.60
N LYS A 48 8.38 12.87 -32.80
CA LYS A 48 8.16 11.88 -31.72
C LYS A 48 9.24 11.95 -30.65
N VAL A 49 10.51 12.11 -31.05
CA VAL A 49 11.63 12.27 -30.12
C VAL A 49 11.46 13.53 -29.28
N ASP A 50 11.18 14.67 -29.91
CA ASP A 50 11.01 15.95 -29.23
C ASP A 50 9.82 15.91 -28.25
N LYS A 51 8.71 15.29 -28.66
CA LYS A 51 7.55 15.07 -27.81
C LYS A 51 7.88 14.18 -26.61
N ALA A 52 8.57 13.05 -26.83
CA ALA A 52 8.98 12.16 -25.76
C ALA A 52 9.91 12.87 -24.76
N ILE A 53 10.87 13.65 -25.24
CA ILE A 53 11.77 14.45 -24.38
C ILE A 53 10.96 15.45 -23.54
N ALA A 54 10.00 16.14 -24.14
CA ALA A 54 9.16 17.11 -23.43
C ALA A 54 8.33 16.44 -22.32
N GLU A 55 7.72 15.30 -22.61
CA GLU A 55 6.93 14.54 -21.64
C GLU A 55 7.79 13.97 -20.51
N LEU A 56 8.97 13.41 -20.80
CA LEU A 56 9.90 12.92 -19.77
C LEU A 56 10.39 14.06 -18.87
N LYS A 57 10.73 15.22 -19.46
CA LYS A 57 11.11 16.41 -18.67
C LYS A 57 9.97 16.91 -17.80
N ALA A 58 8.73 16.83 -18.27
CA ALA A 58 7.57 17.19 -17.45
C ALA A 58 7.42 16.26 -16.24
N ILE A 59 7.72 14.96 -16.38
CA ILE A 59 7.74 14.02 -15.25
C ILE A 59 8.90 14.31 -14.29
N LEU A 60 10.11 14.58 -14.81
CA LEU A 60 11.29 14.86 -13.98
C LEU A 60 11.14 16.15 -13.16
N ASN A 61 10.58 17.19 -13.79
CA ASN A 61 10.39 18.50 -13.16
C ASN A 61 9.10 18.60 -12.35
N ASP A 62 8.31 17.52 -12.26
CA ASP A 62 7.11 17.48 -11.45
C ASP A 62 7.44 17.61 -9.96
N ASP A 63 6.76 18.54 -9.31
CA ASP A 63 6.88 18.91 -7.89
C ASP A 63 5.92 18.14 -6.99
N GLY A 64 5.36 17.03 -7.48
CA GLY A 64 4.39 16.20 -6.76
C GLY A 64 2.93 16.49 -7.13
N THR A 65 2.67 17.33 -8.14
CA THR A 65 1.31 17.60 -8.63
C THR A 65 0.77 16.48 -9.53
N MET A 66 1.64 15.76 -10.25
CA MET A 66 1.27 14.61 -11.07
C MET A 66 1.18 13.32 -10.23
N PRO A 67 0.03 12.61 -10.26
CA PRO A 67 -0.09 11.31 -9.59
C PRO A 67 0.92 10.29 -10.11
N LEU A 68 1.42 9.41 -9.23
CA LEU A 68 2.38 8.36 -9.59
C LEU A 68 1.88 7.47 -10.75
N SER A 69 0.60 7.11 -10.73
CA SER A 69 -0.04 6.32 -11.79
C SER A 69 -0.04 7.02 -13.15
N GLU A 70 -0.15 8.35 -13.16
CA GLU A 70 -0.08 9.16 -14.39
C GLU A 70 1.35 9.21 -14.92
N LYS A 71 2.36 9.32 -14.05
CA LYS A 71 3.78 9.24 -14.41
C LYS A 71 4.12 7.89 -15.05
N GLU A 72 3.68 6.79 -14.43
CA GLU A 72 3.87 5.42 -14.93
C GLU A 72 3.21 5.22 -16.30
N ARG A 73 1.97 5.70 -16.48
CA ARG A 73 1.25 5.64 -17.75
C ARG A 73 2.02 6.35 -18.87
N ARG A 74 2.43 7.59 -18.64
CA ARG A 74 3.18 8.38 -19.63
C ARG A 74 4.51 7.73 -19.99
N LEU A 75 5.25 7.24 -18.99
CA LEU A 75 6.49 6.51 -19.23
C LEU A 75 6.24 5.26 -20.10
N ALA A 76 5.20 4.48 -19.81
CA ALA A 76 4.85 3.30 -20.59
C ALA A 76 4.48 3.65 -22.04
N ASP A 77 3.70 4.71 -22.25
CA ASP A 77 3.34 5.21 -23.58
C ASP A 77 4.58 5.61 -24.38
N ILE A 78 5.55 6.28 -23.76
CA ILE A 78 6.82 6.66 -24.41
C ILE A 78 7.66 5.44 -24.75
N LYS A 79 7.80 4.48 -23.82
CA LYS A 79 8.54 3.22 -24.05
C LYS A 79 7.92 2.41 -25.19
N SER A 80 6.60 2.41 -25.32
CA SER A 80 5.89 1.69 -26.39
C SER A 80 6.23 2.19 -27.80
N GLN A 81 6.70 3.44 -27.93
CA GLN A 81 7.09 4.03 -29.21
C GLN A 81 8.45 3.50 -29.72
N ASN A 82 9.22 2.81 -28.89
CA ASN A 82 10.52 2.21 -29.24
C ASN A 82 11.46 3.19 -29.97
N LEU A 83 11.57 4.41 -29.44
CA LEU A 83 12.44 5.44 -29.99
C LEU A 83 13.90 5.10 -29.67
N ASN A 84 14.71 4.80 -30.68
CA ASN A 84 16.12 4.47 -30.54
C ASN A 84 16.99 5.74 -30.43
N ASP A 85 16.62 6.66 -29.54
CA ASP A 85 17.34 7.91 -29.30
C ASP A 85 18.10 7.88 -27.96
N PRO A 86 19.42 8.17 -27.94
CA PRO A 86 20.21 8.13 -26.70
C PRO A 86 19.71 9.09 -25.60
N THR A 87 19.19 10.26 -25.98
CA THR A 87 18.67 11.26 -25.02
C THR A 87 17.36 10.78 -24.40
N VAL A 88 16.46 10.23 -25.22
CA VAL A 88 15.22 9.62 -24.74
C VAL A 88 15.52 8.47 -23.79
N ASN A 89 16.47 7.59 -24.14
CA ASN A 89 16.86 6.47 -23.27
C ASN A 89 17.45 6.91 -21.94
N ASP A 90 18.22 8.00 -21.93
CA ASP A 90 18.77 8.56 -20.70
C ASP A 90 17.67 9.16 -19.80
N LEU A 91 16.76 9.93 -20.40
CA LEU A 91 15.62 10.51 -19.68
C LEU A 91 14.65 9.44 -19.17
N ILE A 92 14.43 8.36 -19.92
CA ILE A 92 13.66 7.20 -19.47
C ILE A 92 14.26 6.65 -18.18
N ARG A 93 15.58 6.45 -18.14
CA ARG A 93 16.27 5.93 -16.95
C ARG A 93 16.08 6.86 -15.75
N GLN A 94 16.28 8.17 -15.94
CA GLN A 94 16.09 9.15 -14.88
C GLN A 94 14.65 9.18 -14.35
N VAL A 95 13.66 9.04 -15.24
CA VAL A 95 12.24 8.98 -14.88
C VAL A 95 11.93 7.67 -14.14
N GLU A 96 12.47 6.54 -14.59
CA GLU A 96 12.35 5.25 -13.90
C GLU A 96 12.90 5.31 -12.47
N ASP A 97 14.10 5.89 -12.30
CA ASP A 97 14.72 6.07 -10.98
C ASP A 97 13.86 6.98 -10.08
N LYS A 98 13.33 8.08 -10.61
CA LYS A 98 12.43 8.99 -9.88
C LYS A 98 11.12 8.30 -9.46
N ILE A 99 10.47 7.59 -10.38
CA ILE A 99 9.22 6.84 -10.10
C ILE A 99 9.49 5.75 -9.05
N ALA A 100 10.61 5.03 -9.15
CA ALA A 100 10.98 4.01 -8.17
C ALA A 100 11.19 4.61 -6.77
N ALA A 101 11.89 5.74 -6.67
CA ALA A 101 12.09 6.45 -5.42
C ALA A 101 10.77 6.97 -4.82
N GLU A 102 9.88 7.54 -5.65
CA GLU A 102 8.57 8.02 -5.21
C GLU A 102 7.67 6.87 -4.74
N LYS A 103 7.69 5.73 -5.43
CA LYS A 103 6.94 4.53 -5.04
C LYS A 103 7.41 3.97 -3.71
N GLU A 104 8.72 3.93 -3.49
CA GLU A 104 9.29 3.48 -2.23
C GLU A 104 8.95 4.45 -1.09
N ALA A 105 9.05 5.76 -1.32
CA ALA A 105 8.64 6.76 -0.33
C ALA A 105 7.15 6.65 0.03
N LEU A 106 6.28 6.40 -0.95
CA LEU A 106 4.86 6.17 -0.72
C LEU A 106 4.62 4.90 0.11
N ARG A 107 5.28 3.79 -0.24
CA ARG A 107 5.21 2.53 0.51
C ARG A 107 5.62 2.72 1.97
N LEU A 108 6.75 3.38 2.22
CA LEU A 108 7.22 3.65 3.57
C LEU A 108 6.24 4.53 4.36
N LYS A 109 5.64 5.52 3.70
CA LYS A 109 4.62 6.37 4.31
C LYS A 109 3.35 5.59 4.66
N GLU A 110 2.86 4.75 3.75
CA GLU A 110 1.70 3.88 3.99
C GLU A 110 1.97 2.87 5.11
N GLU A 111 3.17 2.28 5.15
CA GLU A 111 3.60 1.38 6.23
C GLU A 111 3.68 2.11 7.58
N GLU A 112 4.19 3.34 7.62
CA GLU A 112 4.22 4.17 8.82
C GLU A 112 2.83 4.57 9.28
N GLU A 113 1.95 4.99 8.37
CA GLU A 113 0.56 5.33 8.67
C GLU A 113 -0.21 4.10 9.17
N ALA A 114 -0.02 2.94 8.55
CA ALA A 114 -0.62 1.68 8.99
C ALA A 114 -0.11 1.27 10.38
N ARG A 115 1.18 1.45 10.66
CA ARG A 115 1.75 1.20 11.98
C ARG A 115 1.16 2.14 13.04
N LYS A 116 1.15 3.44 12.79
CA LYS A 116 0.55 4.43 13.70
C LYS A 116 -0.93 4.16 13.94
N LYS A 117 -1.66 3.76 12.90
CA LYS A 117 -3.07 3.40 13.02
C LYS A 117 -3.25 2.16 13.90
N LYS A 118 -2.42 1.13 13.73
CA LYS A 118 -2.45 -0.05 14.62
C LYS A 118 -2.10 0.30 16.05
N GLU A 119 -1.05 1.10 16.27
CA GLU A 119 -0.66 1.57 17.60
C GLU A 119 -1.80 2.36 18.27
N ALA A 120 -2.50 3.22 17.52
CA ALA A 120 -3.66 3.96 18.02
C ALA A 120 -4.88 3.07 18.28
N GLU A 121 -5.17 2.10 17.39
CA GLU A 121 -6.24 1.11 17.60
C GLU A 121 -5.97 0.23 18.82
N GLU A 122 -4.70 -0.15 19.05
CA GLU A 122 -4.28 -0.89 20.24
C GLU A 122 -4.43 -0.03 21.52
N GLU A 123 -4.06 1.25 21.48
CA GLU A 123 -4.25 2.17 22.61
C GLU A 123 -5.75 2.36 22.94
N ASP A 124 -6.59 2.59 21.94
CA ASP A 124 -8.05 2.72 22.11
C ASP A 124 -8.70 1.40 22.60
N SER A 125 -8.13 0.24 22.21
CA SER A 125 -8.73 -1.07 22.50
C SER A 125 -8.84 -1.38 23.98
N TYR A 126 -8.09 -0.71 24.86
CA TYR A 126 -8.04 -1.01 26.29
C TYR A 126 -8.59 0.11 27.19
N GLN A 127 -9.13 1.18 26.60
CA GLN A 127 -9.66 2.32 27.34
C GLN A 127 -10.70 1.90 28.39
N TYR A 128 -11.55 0.91 28.08
CA TYR A 128 -12.57 0.42 29.02
C TYR A 128 -11.96 -0.20 30.30
N ILE A 129 -10.76 -0.80 30.23
CA ILE A 129 -10.06 -1.36 31.38
C ILE A 129 -9.45 -0.22 32.21
N ASP A 130 -8.85 0.76 31.53
CA ASP A 130 -8.35 1.98 32.16
C ASP A 130 -9.44 2.74 32.91
N GLU A 131 -10.66 2.78 32.37
CA GLU A 131 -11.82 3.37 33.02
C GLU A 131 -12.18 2.63 34.32
N TYR A 132 -12.16 1.30 34.33
CA TYR A 132 -12.35 0.53 35.57
C TYR A 132 -11.27 0.83 36.61
N PHE A 133 -10.00 0.86 36.21
CA PHE A 133 -8.87 1.10 37.11
C PHE A 133 -8.94 2.50 37.72
N ASN A 134 -9.19 3.52 36.89
CA ASN A 134 -9.41 4.89 37.35
C ASN A 134 -10.62 4.97 38.28
N ALA A 135 -11.74 4.34 37.94
CA ALA A 135 -12.95 4.41 38.74
C ALA A 135 -12.79 3.71 40.11
N ILE A 136 -11.98 2.65 40.20
CA ILE A 136 -11.61 2.01 41.48
C ILE A 136 -10.72 2.94 42.31
N ALA A 137 -9.67 3.50 41.69
CA ALA A 137 -8.74 4.41 42.35
C ALA A 137 -9.42 5.71 42.83
N THR A 138 -10.44 6.20 42.13
CA THR A 138 -11.15 7.46 42.45
C THR A 138 -12.46 7.27 43.20
N ALA A 139 -12.87 6.04 43.53
CA ALA A 139 -14.13 5.75 44.22
C ALA A 139 -14.23 6.49 45.56
N ASN A 140 -15.42 7.00 45.90
CA ASN A 140 -15.65 7.83 47.09
C ASN A 140 -15.80 7.00 48.38
N SER A 141 -15.96 5.67 48.26
CA SER A 141 -16.06 4.78 49.41
C SER A 141 -15.47 3.40 49.12
N VAL A 142 -15.13 2.66 50.18
CA VAL A 142 -14.67 1.26 50.08
C VAL A 142 -15.74 0.37 49.46
N SER A 143 -17.00 0.58 49.82
CA SER A 143 -18.12 -0.19 49.27
C SER A 143 -18.25 0.02 47.75
N GLU A 144 -18.16 1.28 47.30
CA GLU A 144 -18.17 1.61 45.88
C GLU A 144 -16.98 0.98 45.14
N ALA A 145 -15.77 1.10 45.69
CA ALA A 145 -14.58 0.50 45.10
C ALA A 145 -14.72 -1.02 44.96
N ASN A 146 -15.17 -1.72 46.00
CA ASN A 146 -15.36 -3.17 45.97
C ASN A 146 -16.40 -3.60 44.92
N ALA A 147 -17.48 -2.83 44.73
CA ALA A 147 -18.45 -3.10 43.67
C ALA A 147 -17.82 -2.99 42.28
N LYS A 148 -16.96 -1.99 42.04
CA LYS A 148 -16.23 -1.82 40.78
C LYS A 148 -15.17 -2.91 40.57
N ILE A 149 -14.46 -3.33 41.63
CA ILE A 149 -13.52 -4.47 41.58
C ILE A 149 -14.26 -5.72 41.10
N GLY A 150 -15.43 -6.03 41.67
CA GLY A 150 -16.24 -7.18 41.26
C GLY A 150 -16.75 -7.11 39.81
N GLN A 151 -16.87 -5.92 39.23
CA GLN A 151 -17.18 -5.75 37.81
C GLN A 151 -15.94 -5.95 36.94
N ALA A 152 -14.82 -5.32 37.30
CA ALA A 152 -13.55 -5.41 36.59
C ALA A 152 -13.03 -6.86 36.53
N LEU A 153 -13.13 -7.62 37.63
CA LEU A 153 -12.70 -9.02 37.69
C LEU A 153 -13.39 -9.94 36.66
N LYS A 154 -14.58 -9.57 36.16
CA LYS A 154 -15.28 -10.35 35.13
C LYS A 154 -14.59 -10.32 33.77
N LEU A 155 -13.72 -9.33 33.54
CA LEU A 155 -12.91 -9.21 32.33
C LEU A 155 -11.76 -10.22 32.30
N PHE A 156 -11.40 -10.77 33.45
CA PHE A 156 -10.23 -11.65 33.62
C PHE A 156 -10.68 -13.11 33.70
N ALA A 157 -9.85 -14.01 33.18
CA ALA A 157 -10.11 -15.45 33.20
C ALA A 157 -10.17 -15.99 34.65
N SER A 158 -9.44 -15.36 35.58
CA SER A 158 -9.49 -15.66 37.02
C SER A 158 -8.93 -14.47 37.84
N PRO A 159 -9.18 -14.41 39.16
CA PRO A 159 -8.57 -13.41 40.04
C PRO A 159 -7.04 -13.56 40.17
N ASP A 160 -6.49 -14.71 39.77
CA ASP A 160 -5.05 -15.02 39.83
C ASP A 160 -4.30 -14.63 38.56
N VAL A 161 -4.97 -13.99 37.59
CA VAL A 161 -4.32 -13.52 36.36
C VAL A 161 -3.14 -12.62 36.68
N PRO A 162 -1.94 -12.90 36.15
CA PRO A 162 -0.75 -12.11 36.43
C PRO A 162 -0.86 -10.69 35.89
N VAL A 163 -0.46 -9.74 36.72
CA VAL A 163 -0.21 -8.34 36.37
C VAL A 163 1.27 -8.09 36.47
N LEU A 164 1.88 -7.70 35.35
CA LEU A 164 3.32 -7.44 35.23
C LEU A 164 3.53 -5.95 35.02
N VAL A 165 4.28 -5.28 35.90
CA VAL A 165 4.58 -3.85 35.76
C VAL A 165 5.99 -3.69 35.20
N ILE A 166 6.12 -3.16 34.00
CA ILE A 166 7.39 -2.92 33.31
C ILE A 166 8.12 -1.77 34.01
N ILE A 167 9.36 -2.03 34.45
CA ILE A 167 10.24 -1.05 35.10
C ILE A 167 11.35 -0.54 34.15
N SER A 168 11.74 -1.35 33.17
CA SER A 168 12.72 -1.00 32.14
C SER A 168 12.47 -1.78 30.86
N GLN A 169 12.78 -1.17 29.72
CA GLN A 169 12.73 -1.82 28.41
C GLN A 169 13.90 -1.34 27.56
N GLU A 170 14.80 -2.27 27.21
CA GLU A 170 15.92 -2.04 26.29
C GLU A 170 15.80 -2.99 25.10
N GLY A 171 15.30 -2.47 23.98
CA GLY A 171 15.02 -3.29 22.80
C GLY A 171 13.98 -4.36 23.10
N GLU A 172 14.37 -5.63 22.96
CA GLU A 172 13.53 -6.81 23.22
C GLU A 172 13.61 -7.31 24.67
N THR A 173 14.50 -6.75 25.49
CA THR A 173 14.65 -7.14 26.90
C THR A 173 13.74 -6.27 27.76
N VAL A 174 12.83 -6.90 28.50
CA VAL A 174 11.86 -6.24 29.37
C VAL A 174 12.08 -6.70 30.81
N ASP A 175 12.30 -5.74 31.71
CA ASP A 175 12.37 -6.00 33.14
C ASP A 175 11.03 -5.63 33.80
N TYR A 176 10.54 -6.54 34.62
CA TYR A 176 9.30 -6.38 35.36
C TYR A 176 9.58 -6.20 36.85
N ASP A 177 8.74 -5.42 37.52
CA ASP A 177 8.61 -5.42 38.98
C ASP A 177 8.10 -6.78 39.47
N GLU A 178 8.10 -7.00 40.80
CA GLU A 178 7.58 -8.23 41.41
C GLU A 178 6.16 -8.54 40.88
N PRO A 179 5.97 -9.66 40.16
CA PRO A 179 4.66 -10.00 39.59
C PRO A 179 3.59 -10.11 40.66
N THR A 180 2.41 -9.56 40.38
CA THR A 180 1.24 -9.67 41.26
C THR A 180 0.05 -10.27 40.51
N THR A 181 -1.08 -10.46 41.18
CA THR A 181 -2.33 -10.91 40.53
C THR A 181 -3.28 -9.74 40.33
N ILE A 182 -4.23 -9.86 39.41
CA ILE A 182 -5.20 -8.80 39.15
C ILE A 182 -6.03 -8.47 40.39
N ASP A 183 -6.45 -9.46 41.18
CA ASP A 183 -7.18 -9.20 42.42
C ASP A 183 -6.35 -8.33 43.40
N LYS A 184 -5.07 -8.68 43.61
CA LYS A 184 -4.17 -7.89 44.45
C LYS A 184 -3.94 -6.50 43.89
N TYR A 185 -3.74 -6.38 42.59
CA TYR A 185 -3.52 -5.09 41.93
C TYR A 185 -4.74 -4.16 42.04
N LEU A 186 -5.94 -4.67 41.80
CA LEU A 186 -7.17 -3.89 41.94
C LEU A 186 -7.42 -3.43 43.39
N ASN A 187 -7.11 -4.28 44.37
CA ASN A 187 -7.15 -3.90 45.77
C ASN A 187 -6.08 -2.85 46.11
N TYR A 188 -4.88 -2.96 45.55
CA TYR A 188 -3.85 -1.93 45.67
C TYR A 188 -4.33 -0.57 45.12
N LEU A 189 -4.99 -0.53 43.96
CA LEU A 189 -5.56 0.71 43.40
C LEU A 189 -6.60 1.33 44.33
N LYS A 190 -7.48 0.49 44.90
CA LYS A 190 -8.48 0.91 45.89
C LYS A 190 -7.84 1.55 47.11
N ASP A 191 -6.82 0.90 47.66
CA ASP A 191 -6.20 1.28 48.93
C ASP A 191 -5.28 2.50 48.79
N THR A 192 -4.56 2.60 47.68
CA THR A 192 -3.64 3.72 47.40
C THR A 192 -4.31 4.93 46.74
N LYS A 193 -5.52 4.75 46.18
CA LYS A 193 -6.24 5.78 45.43
C LYS A 193 -5.44 6.36 44.26
N ASN A 194 -4.53 5.56 43.69
CA ASN A 194 -3.60 6.02 42.68
C ASN A 194 -3.55 5.03 41.51
N TYR A 195 -3.77 5.53 40.29
CA TYR A 195 -3.58 4.79 39.05
C TYR A 195 -2.60 5.54 38.12
N ASN A 196 -1.31 5.33 38.35
CA ASN A 196 -0.19 5.97 37.66
C ASN A 196 0.46 5.08 36.58
N ASN A 197 -0.19 3.99 36.21
CA ASN A 197 0.24 3.10 35.13
C ASN A 197 -0.67 3.26 33.91
N ARG A 198 -0.21 2.80 32.76
CA ARG A 198 -0.98 2.60 31.52
C ARG A 198 -0.84 1.15 31.08
N ILE A 199 -1.83 0.65 30.36
CA ILE A 199 -1.80 -0.70 29.80
C ILE A 199 -0.82 -0.72 28.63
N GLN A 200 0.14 -1.65 28.67
CA GLN A 200 1.12 -1.85 27.61
C GLN A 200 0.74 -3.00 26.70
N ASN A 201 0.28 -4.11 27.27
CA ASN A 201 -0.07 -5.31 26.52
C ASN A 201 -1.08 -6.16 27.29
N ILE A 202 -1.94 -6.87 26.56
CA ILE A 202 -2.93 -7.80 27.11
C ILE A 202 -2.90 -9.10 26.32
N LYS A 203 -2.94 -10.22 27.02
CA LYS A 203 -3.19 -11.53 26.41
C LYS A 203 -4.60 -11.98 26.76
N PHE A 204 -5.30 -12.50 25.76
CA PHE A 204 -6.65 -13.02 25.90
C PHE A 204 -6.66 -14.55 25.74
N ASP A 205 -7.62 -15.22 26.36
CA ASP A 205 -7.97 -16.59 26.01
C ASP A 205 -8.91 -16.65 24.79
N ASP A 206 -9.27 -17.87 24.37
CA ASP A 206 -10.18 -18.13 23.24
C ASP A 206 -11.60 -17.58 23.45
N TYR A 207 -11.96 -17.21 24.68
CA TYR A 207 -13.26 -16.65 25.06
C TYR A 207 -13.22 -15.12 25.20
N GLY A 208 -12.06 -14.50 24.97
CA GLY A 208 -11.86 -13.05 25.08
C GLY A 208 -11.66 -12.56 26.52
N GLN A 209 -11.40 -13.44 27.48
CA GLN A 209 -11.05 -13.04 28.85
C GLN A 209 -9.54 -12.80 28.97
N ILE A 210 -9.15 -11.85 29.81
CA ILE A 210 -7.75 -11.47 30.02
C ILE A 210 -7.03 -12.57 30.80
N THR A 211 -5.90 -13.04 30.28
CA THR A 211 -5.03 -14.07 30.90
C THR A 211 -3.67 -13.54 31.35
N VAL A 212 -3.23 -12.39 30.82
CA VAL A 212 -2.06 -11.64 31.28
C VAL A 212 -2.32 -10.15 31.04
N LEU A 213 -1.95 -9.31 32.00
CA LEU A 213 -1.97 -7.85 31.88
C LEU A 213 -0.57 -7.29 32.11
N GLU A 214 -0.03 -6.59 31.12
CA GLU A 214 1.24 -5.87 31.23
C GLU A 214 0.96 -4.38 31.31
N LEU A 215 1.59 -3.73 32.30
CA LEU A 215 1.46 -2.32 32.60
C LEU A 215 2.82 -1.65 32.48
N ILE A 216 2.83 -0.38 32.15
CA ILE A 216 4.02 0.46 32.22
C ILE A 216 3.66 1.76 32.95
N LYS A 217 4.61 2.35 33.66
CA LYS A 217 4.40 3.62 34.34
C LYS A 217 4.06 4.73 33.32
N LYS A 218 3.10 5.59 33.66
CA LYS A 218 2.78 6.81 32.90
C LYS A 218 3.92 7.82 32.96
#